data_AF-A0A3S0DN84-F1
#
_entry.id   AF-A0A3S0DN84-F1
#
_cell.length_a   1.000
_cell.length_b   1.000
_cell.length_c   1.000
_cell.angle_alpha   90.00
_cell.angle_beta   90.00
_cell.angle_gamma   90.00
#
_symmetry.space_group_name_H-M   'P 1'
#
loop_
_entity.id
_entity.type
_entity.pdbx_description
1 polymer ?
#
loop_
_entity_poly.entity_id
_entity_poly.type
_entity_poly.pdbx_seq_one_letter_code
_entity_poly.pdbx_strand_id
1 'polypeptide(L)'
;MDIIFMGTPEFAVPALQNLIQHKEHNVKAVFTRAPKTQGRGMKLCNSPVHDLALKYNIDVHTPKTLKNQQALDLINSIQADIIVVVAYGFIIPANILNAKKYGCLNIHPSRLPQYRGAAPLQRTIINGEKETSICIMQMDEGLDTGDIILQKNIDLSTKITLQELHDQCANIGGELLLKTLANIESLKRIKQSEHGVSYAEKLQKEEGKVDWHKSSYVIDCMVRGMNPWPGVYFQHDNKIIKIIEAESFDKEHKSVPGTILNIDFEVACGSGILKIKYLKPEGKQKMLATDYLRGVAKNIEANKVILS
;
A
#
# COMPACT_ATOMS: atom_id res chain seq x y z
N MET A 1 3.72 -29.06 4.07
CA MET A 1 4.88 -28.15 4.02
C MET A 1 4.93 -27.36 5.31
N ASP A 2 6.08 -27.37 5.96
CA ASP A 2 6.33 -26.60 7.17
C ASP A 2 6.86 -25.20 6.80
N ILE A 3 6.26 -24.16 7.36
CA ILE A 3 6.41 -22.77 6.88
C ILE A 3 6.79 -21.85 8.03
N ILE A 4 7.80 -21.00 7.79
CA ILE A 4 8.00 -19.77 8.56
C ILE A 4 7.29 -18.64 7.83
N PHE A 5 6.43 -17.90 8.52
CA PHE A 5 5.76 -16.73 7.93
C PHE A 5 6.36 -15.44 8.49
N MET A 6 6.73 -14.49 7.63
CA MET A 6 7.25 -13.18 8.03
C MET A 6 6.34 -12.07 7.49
N GLY A 7 5.61 -11.37 8.36
CA GLY A 7 4.71 -10.32 7.94
C GLY A 7 4.27 -9.41 9.09
N THR A 8 3.75 -8.22 8.76
CA THR A 8 3.33 -7.25 9.78
C THR A 8 1.94 -6.68 9.57
N PRO A 9 1.64 -5.97 8.46
CA PRO A 9 0.39 -5.22 8.34
C PRO A 9 -0.79 -6.11 7.96
N GLU A 10 -1.98 -5.50 7.90
CA GLU A 10 -3.24 -6.11 7.47
C GLU A 10 -3.11 -6.81 6.11
N PHE A 11 -2.31 -6.28 5.18
CA PHE A 11 -2.04 -6.91 3.87
C PHE A 11 -1.56 -8.37 3.97
N ALA A 12 -0.83 -8.71 5.02
CA ALA A 12 -0.26 -10.05 5.22
C ALA A 12 -1.24 -11.04 5.86
N VAL A 13 -2.33 -10.55 6.45
CA VAL A 13 -3.29 -11.35 7.22
C VAL A 13 -3.99 -12.42 6.37
N PRO A 14 -4.52 -12.12 5.16
CA PRO A 14 -5.17 -13.14 4.35
C PRO A 14 -4.23 -14.29 3.97
N ALA A 15 -2.98 -13.99 3.64
CA ALA A 15 -1.98 -15.01 3.31
C ALA A 15 -1.71 -15.93 4.52
N LEU A 16 -1.46 -15.37 5.71
CA LEU A 16 -1.26 -16.16 6.92
C LEU A 16 -2.50 -16.99 7.27
N GLN A 17 -3.69 -16.38 7.21
CA GLN A 17 -4.94 -17.06 7.53
C GLN A 17 -5.19 -18.25 6.61
N ASN A 18 -4.95 -18.10 5.30
CA ASN A 18 -5.07 -19.16 4.31
C ASN A 18 -4.09 -20.31 4.59
N LEU A 19 -2.83 -20.01 4.92
CA LEU A 19 -1.84 -21.03 5.29
C LEU A 19 -2.26 -21.82 6.52
N ILE A 20 -2.76 -21.15 7.56
CA ILE A 20 -3.22 -21.78 8.81
C ILE A 20 -4.41 -22.71 8.55
N GLN A 21 -5.33 -22.32 7.67
CA GLN A 21 -6.55 -23.09 7.39
C GLN A 21 -6.32 -24.23 6.39
N HIS A 22 -5.20 -24.23 5.67
CA HIS A 22 -4.91 -25.23 4.65
C HIS A 22 -4.37 -26.53 5.27
N LYS A 23 -4.99 -27.67 4.98
CA LYS A 23 -4.67 -28.96 5.63
C LYS A 23 -3.26 -29.48 5.34
N GLU A 24 -2.66 -29.07 4.23
CA GLU A 24 -1.34 -29.55 3.78
C GLU A 24 -0.19 -28.63 4.20
N HIS A 25 -0.48 -27.56 4.93
CA HIS A 25 0.50 -26.57 5.36
C HIS A 25 0.48 -26.43 6.88
N ASN A 26 1.65 -26.16 7.43
CA ASN A 26 1.85 -26.04 8.86
C ASN A 26 2.72 -24.82 9.14
N VAL A 27 2.13 -23.77 9.70
CA VAL A 27 2.87 -22.56 10.06
C VAL A 27 3.57 -22.79 11.39
N LYS A 28 4.88 -22.97 11.35
CA LYS A 28 5.71 -23.33 12.51
C LYS A 28 6.01 -22.14 13.39
N ALA A 29 6.18 -20.97 12.79
CA ALA A 29 6.50 -19.75 13.48
C ALA A 29 6.11 -18.53 12.64
N VAL A 30 5.75 -17.45 13.32
CA VAL A 30 5.46 -16.15 12.74
C VAL A 30 6.50 -15.14 13.19
N PHE A 31 7.11 -14.43 12.24
CA PHE A 31 7.99 -13.30 12.49
C PHE A 31 7.23 -12.02 12.15
N THR A 32 7.19 -11.10 13.10
CA THR A 32 6.50 -9.81 12.92
C THR A 32 7.22 -8.71 13.69
N ARG A 33 6.78 -7.46 13.53
CA ARG A 33 7.33 -6.36 14.31
C ARG A 33 6.87 -6.45 15.77
N ALA A 34 7.79 -6.09 16.68
CA ALA A 34 7.47 -5.97 18.09
C ALA A 34 6.27 -5.02 18.29
N PRO A 35 5.39 -5.29 19.29
CA PRO A 35 4.30 -4.39 19.62
C PRO A 35 4.79 -2.97 19.85
N LYS A 36 4.02 -1.98 19.40
CA LYS A 36 4.36 -0.56 19.53
C LYS A 36 3.21 0.21 20.14
N THR A 37 3.54 1.26 20.88
CA THR A 37 2.54 2.20 21.39
C THR A 37 1.91 2.96 20.23
N GLN A 38 0.58 2.92 20.12
CA GLN A 38 -0.15 3.61 19.06
C GLN A 38 -1.39 4.33 19.59
N GLY A 39 -1.86 5.31 18.82
CA GLY A 39 -3.10 6.05 19.09
C GLY A 39 -3.04 7.01 20.28
N ARG A 40 -4.18 7.67 20.55
CA ARG A 40 -4.33 8.52 21.74
C ARG A 40 -4.39 7.62 22.97
N GLY A 41 -3.48 7.86 23.93
CA GLY A 41 -3.35 7.03 25.14
C GLY A 41 -2.21 6.01 25.10
N MET A 42 -1.43 5.95 24.02
CA MET A 42 -0.16 5.19 23.93
C MET A 42 -0.29 3.71 24.34
N LYS A 43 -1.42 3.08 24.05
CA LYS A 43 -1.61 1.65 24.35
C LYS A 43 -0.66 0.84 23.49
N LEU A 44 -0.05 -0.17 24.11
CA LEU A 44 0.78 -1.13 23.41
C LEU A 44 -0.13 -1.97 22.50
N CYS A 45 0.09 -1.87 21.19
CA CYS A 45 -0.69 -2.60 20.19
C CYS A 45 0.21 -3.58 19.47
N ASN A 46 -0.28 -4.81 19.35
CA ASN A 46 0.28 -5.83 18.48
C ASN A 46 0.07 -5.47 17.01
N SER A 47 0.80 -6.14 16.11
CA SER A 47 0.49 -6.09 14.68
C SER A 47 -0.70 -7.02 14.36
N PRO A 48 -1.43 -6.78 13.26
CA PRO A 48 -2.49 -7.68 12.81
C PRO A 48 -2.03 -9.13 12.64
N VAL A 49 -0.82 -9.33 12.11
CA VAL A 49 -0.21 -10.66 11.96
C VAL A 49 0.10 -11.31 13.32
N HIS A 50 0.59 -10.52 14.29
CA HIS A 50 0.84 -10.99 15.66
C HIS A 50 -0.46 -11.46 16.31
N ASP A 51 -1.51 -10.65 16.29
CA ASP A 51 -2.80 -10.99 16.90
C ASP A 51 -3.41 -12.26 16.28
N LEU A 52 -3.29 -12.41 14.95
CA LEU A 52 -3.74 -13.62 14.27
C LEU A 52 -2.93 -14.86 14.71
N ALA A 53 -1.61 -14.76 14.81
CA ALA A 53 -0.77 -15.87 15.24
C ALA A 53 -1.12 -16.35 16.66
N LEU A 54 -1.32 -15.42 17.60
CA LEU A 54 -1.73 -15.74 18.97
C LEU A 54 -3.10 -16.43 19.03
N LYS A 55 -4.06 -15.98 18.20
CA LYS A 55 -5.40 -16.61 18.12
C LYS A 55 -5.32 -18.10 17.76
N TYR A 56 -4.31 -18.49 16.98
CA TYR A 56 -4.09 -19.87 16.54
C TYR A 56 -2.97 -20.59 17.31
N ASN A 57 -2.47 -20.01 18.42
CA ASN A 57 -1.39 -20.55 19.24
C ASN A 57 -0.10 -20.86 18.45
N ILE A 58 0.26 -19.99 17.51
CA ILE A 58 1.50 -20.10 16.75
C ILE A 58 2.56 -19.23 17.40
N ASP A 59 3.78 -19.76 17.53
CA ASP A 59 4.91 -19.05 18.13
C ASP A 59 5.22 -17.76 17.34
N VAL A 60 5.35 -16.65 18.07
CA VAL A 60 5.64 -15.33 17.51
C VAL A 60 7.04 -14.87 17.91
N HIS A 61 7.83 -14.49 16.91
CA HIS A 61 9.15 -13.90 17.10
C HIS A 61 9.17 -12.45 16.60
N THR A 62 9.73 -11.56 17.41
CA THR A 62 9.82 -10.13 17.08
C THR A 62 11.26 -9.63 17.15
N PRO A 63 12.17 -10.16 16.30
CA PRO A 63 13.56 -9.75 16.33
C PRO A 63 13.70 -8.26 16.00
N LYS A 64 14.66 -7.59 16.63
CA LYS A 64 14.98 -6.19 16.30
C LYS A 64 15.71 -6.04 14.96
N THR A 65 16.40 -7.11 14.54
CA THR A 65 17.17 -7.19 13.31
C THR A 65 17.27 -8.65 12.87
N LEU A 66 17.37 -8.87 11.56
CA LEU A 66 17.66 -10.18 10.98
C LEU A 66 19.15 -10.35 10.62
N LYS A 67 19.96 -9.31 10.81
CA LYS A 67 21.37 -9.29 10.36
C LYS A 67 22.34 -10.00 11.31
N ASN A 68 21.89 -10.43 12.49
CA ASN A 68 22.76 -11.02 13.51
C ASN A 68 22.69 -12.55 13.49
N GLN A 69 23.71 -13.20 14.08
CA GLN A 69 23.79 -14.65 14.15
C GLN A 69 22.62 -15.27 14.92
N GLN A 70 22.17 -14.61 15.99
CA GLN A 70 21.03 -15.05 16.80
C GLN A 70 19.74 -15.22 15.97
N ALA A 71 19.45 -14.32 15.04
CA ALA A 71 18.29 -14.44 14.17
C ALA A 71 18.42 -15.61 13.19
N LEU A 72 19.62 -15.82 12.63
CA LEU A 72 19.90 -16.96 11.76
C LEU A 72 19.78 -18.28 12.52
N ASP A 73 20.36 -18.38 13.71
CA ASP A 73 20.31 -19.58 14.55
C ASP A 73 18.87 -19.94 14.92
N LEU A 74 18.07 -18.94 15.32
CA LEU A 74 16.64 -19.11 15.57
C LEU A 74 15.92 -19.65 14.34
N ILE A 75 16.10 -19.01 13.18
CA ILE A 75 15.47 -19.44 11.92
C ILE A 75 15.89 -20.88 11.59
N ASN A 76 17.17 -21.22 11.72
CA ASN A 76 17.70 -22.55 11.43
C ASN A 76 17.16 -23.62 12.39
N SER A 77 16.95 -23.27 13.67
CA SER A 77 16.39 -24.18 14.67
C SER A 77 14.94 -24.59 14.38
N ILE A 78 14.19 -23.76 13.63
CA ILE A 78 12.81 -24.04 13.26
C ILE A 78 12.81 -24.99 12.07
N GLN A 79 12.23 -26.18 12.26
CA GLN A 79 12.02 -27.17 11.20
C GLN A 79 10.96 -26.67 10.21
N ALA A 80 11.41 -26.06 9.11
CA ALA A 80 10.57 -25.53 8.05
C ALA A 80 11.22 -25.80 6.68
N ASP A 81 10.40 -25.90 5.65
CA ASP A 81 10.82 -26.11 4.26
C ASP A 81 11.07 -24.79 3.53
N ILE A 82 10.33 -23.74 3.93
CA ILE A 82 10.27 -22.46 3.23
C ILE A 82 9.98 -21.29 4.18
N ILE A 83 10.39 -20.10 3.76
CA ILE A 83 10.00 -18.83 4.38
C ILE A 83 9.07 -18.08 3.43
N VAL A 84 7.90 -17.67 3.92
CA VAL A 84 6.96 -16.81 3.20
C VAL A 84 7.04 -15.41 3.79
N VAL A 85 7.34 -14.42 2.97
CA VAL A 85 7.48 -13.01 3.36
C VAL A 85 6.33 -12.21 2.74
N VAL A 86 5.65 -11.42 3.56
CA VAL A 86 4.55 -10.54 3.11
C VAL A 86 4.60 -9.24 3.89
N ALA A 87 5.02 -8.15 3.24
CA ALA A 87 5.07 -6.82 3.84
C ALA A 87 5.73 -6.78 5.25
N TYR A 88 6.84 -7.50 5.42
CA TYR A 88 7.49 -7.66 6.72
C TYR A 88 8.22 -6.39 7.19
N GLY A 89 8.82 -5.64 6.25
CA GLY A 89 9.46 -4.35 6.53
C GLY A 89 10.89 -4.45 7.09
N PHE A 90 11.52 -5.61 7.01
CA PHE A 90 12.98 -5.77 7.15
C PHE A 90 13.56 -6.33 5.85
N ILE A 91 14.81 -5.94 5.60
CA ILE A 91 15.63 -6.57 4.54
C ILE A 91 15.99 -7.97 5.02
N ILE A 92 15.78 -8.96 4.16
CA ILE A 92 16.14 -10.36 4.43
C ILE A 92 17.58 -10.57 3.93
N PRO A 93 18.55 -10.83 4.81
CA PRO A 93 19.94 -11.03 4.41
C PRO A 93 20.14 -12.37 3.68
N ALA A 94 21.18 -12.44 2.85
CA ALA A 94 21.49 -13.59 1.99
C ALA A 94 21.57 -14.94 2.72
N ASN A 95 22.10 -14.95 3.94
CA ASN A 95 22.16 -16.15 4.78
C ASN A 95 20.77 -16.68 5.17
N ILE A 96 19.78 -15.80 5.36
CA ILE A 96 18.38 -16.20 5.63
C ILE A 96 17.66 -16.57 4.34
N LEU A 97 17.90 -15.85 3.24
CA LEU A 97 17.33 -16.18 1.93
C LEU A 97 17.61 -17.64 1.53
N ASN A 98 18.81 -18.13 1.88
CA ASN A 98 19.29 -19.47 1.57
C ASN A 98 19.14 -20.48 2.74
N ALA A 99 18.48 -20.11 3.84
CA ALA A 99 18.46 -20.94 5.05
C ALA A 99 17.56 -22.19 4.92
N LYS A 100 16.58 -22.18 4.00
CA LYS A 100 15.57 -23.23 3.85
C LYS A 100 15.58 -23.84 2.45
N LYS A 101 15.10 -25.08 2.32
CA LYS A 101 15.12 -25.86 1.07
C LYS A 101 14.59 -25.08 -0.13
N TYR A 102 13.45 -24.40 0.05
CA TYR A 102 12.82 -23.60 -1.01
C TYR A 102 13.08 -22.09 -0.87
N GLY A 103 13.99 -21.68 0.01
CA GLY A 103 14.37 -20.29 0.25
C GLY A 103 13.22 -19.43 0.77
N CYS A 104 13.15 -18.19 0.28
CA CYS A 104 12.14 -17.20 0.63
C CYS A 104 11.25 -16.81 -0.55
N LEU A 105 9.93 -16.86 -0.38
CA LEU A 105 8.97 -16.29 -1.34
C LEU A 105 8.41 -14.97 -0.83
N ASN A 106 8.10 -14.05 -1.74
CA ASN A 106 7.40 -12.81 -1.42
C ASN A 106 6.11 -12.66 -2.22
N ILE A 107 5.08 -12.09 -1.60
CA ILE A 107 3.89 -11.59 -2.28
C ILE A 107 4.10 -10.11 -2.58
N HIS A 108 4.25 -9.76 -3.86
CA HIS A 108 4.46 -8.38 -4.30
C HIS A 108 3.25 -7.86 -5.10
N PRO A 109 2.58 -6.77 -4.68
CA PRO A 109 1.34 -6.31 -5.31
C PRO A 109 1.60 -5.31 -6.44
N SER A 110 2.43 -5.71 -7.40
CA SER A 110 2.56 -4.98 -8.66
C SER A 110 2.93 -5.87 -9.84
N ARG A 111 2.84 -5.28 -11.03
CA ARG A 111 3.29 -5.85 -12.30
C ARG A 111 4.81 -5.79 -12.45
N LEU A 112 5.51 -6.65 -11.71
CA LEU A 112 6.97 -6.80 -11.85
C LEU A 112 7.38 -7.02 -13.33
N PRO A 113 8.42 -6.34 -13.83
CA PRO A 113 9.42 -5.54 -13.08
C PRO A 113 9.02 -4.08 -12.76
N GLN A 114 7.79 -3.66 -13.06
CA GLN A 114 7.29 -2.34 -12.70
C GLN A 114 6.97 -2.27 -11.20
N TYR A 115 7.16 -1.09 -10.61
CA TYR A 115 6.79 -0.76 -9.24
C TYR A 115 7.48 -1.64 -8.17
N ARG A 116 8.78 -1.93 -8.36
CA ARG A 116 9.61 -2.52 -7.30
C ARG A 116 9.69 -1.58 -6.09
N GLY A 117 9.68 -2.09 -4.87
CA GLY A 117 9.91 -1.30 -3.67
C GLY A 117 8.68 -1.11 -2.77
N ALA A 118 8.64 0.04 -2.11
CA ALA A 118 7.94 0.19 -0.83
C ALA A 118 6.45 0.56 -0.90
N ALA A 119 6.00 1.23 -1.98
CA ALA A 119 4.64 1.72 -2.10
C ALA A 119 3.94 1.37 -3.43
N PRO A 120 4.02 0.11 -3.91
CA PRO A 120 3.48 -0.30 -5.21
C PRO A 120 2.00 0.07 -5.39
N LEU A 121 1.15 -0.29 -4.43
CA LEU A 121 -0.29 -0.04 -4.49
C LEU A 121 -0.63 1.45 -4.65
N GLN A 122 0.01 2.31 -3.85
CA GLN A 122 -0.21 3.75 -3.89
C GLN A 122 0.24 4.31 -5.24
N ARG A 123 1.44 3.93 -5.70
CA ARG A 123 2.03 4.45 -6.93
C ARG A 123 1.25 4.01 -8.17
N THR A 124 0.73 2.78 -8.19
CA THR A 124 -0.20 2.31 -9.22
C THR A 124 -1.42 3.23 -9.33
N ILE A 125 -2.05 3.60 -8.21
CA ILE A 125 -3.23 4.49 -8.22
C ILE A 125 -2.84 5.92 -8.59
N ILE A 126 -1.78 6.47 -7.99
CA ILE A 126 -1.31 7.85 -8.23
C ILE A 126 -0.97 8.07 -9.71
N ASN A 127 -0.36 7.07 -10.35
CA ASN A 127 0.01 7.14 -11.76
C ASN A 127 -1.19 6.92 -12.70
N GLY A 128 -2.38 6.63 -12.16
CA GLY A 128 -3.60 6.45 -12.96
C GLY A 128 -3.58 5.18 -13.81
N GLU A 129 -2.88 4.14 -13.36
CA GLU A 129 -2.81 2.85 -14.05
C GLU A 129 -4.21 2.25 -14.24
N LYS A 130 -4.41 1.59 -15.38
CA LYS A 130 -5.67 0.91 -15.72
C LYS A 130 -5.65 -0.56 -15.35
N GLU A 131 -4.48 -1.11 -15.10
CA GLU A 131 -4.26 -2.49 -14.72
C GLU A 131 -3.06 -2.59 -13.78
N THR A 132 -3.05 -3.62 -12.95
CA THR A 132 -1.88 -4.03 -12.17
C THR A 132 -1.85 -5.54 -12.07
N SER A 133 -0.95 -6.09 -11.27
CA SER A 133 -0.98 -7.51 -10.94
C SER A 133 -0.45 -7.76 -9.53
N ILE A 134 -0.65 -8.98 -9.06
CA ILE A 134 -0.02 -9.54 -7.87
C ILE A 134 0.93 -10.65 -8.31
N CYS A 135 2.15 -10.63 -7.79
CA CYS A 135 3.19 -11.59 -8.11
C CYS A 135 3.59 -12.39 -6.86
N ILE A 136 3.76 -13.70 -7.02
CA ILE A 136 4.57 -14.51 -6.12
C ILE A 136 5.96 -14.60 -6.73
N MET A 137 6.96 -14.10 -6.03
CA MET A 137 8.34 -14.08 -6.50
C MET A 137 9.25 -14.87 -5.57
N GLN A 138 10.28 -15.51 -6.13
CA GLN A 138 11.42 -15.97 -5.35
C GLN A 138 12.23 -14.73 -4.95
N MET A 139 12.53 -14.56 -3.67
CA MET A 139 13.36 -13.45 -3.22
C MET A 139 14.84 -13.70 -3.53
N ASP A 140 15.55 -12.63 -3.87
CA ASP A 140 17.00 -12.53 -3.99
C ASP A 140 17.53 -11.37 -3.12
N GLU A 141 18.81 -11.03 -3.25
CA GLU A 141 19.44 -9.96 -2.47
C GLU A 141 19.00 -8.55 -2.90
N GLY A 142 18.43 -8.41 -4.10
CA GLY A 142 17.98 -7.14 -4.62
C GLY A 142 16.59 -6.74 -4.12
N LEU A 143 16.23 -5.48 -4.38
CA LEU A 143 14.91 -4.96 -4.02
C LEU A 143 13.88 -5.39 -5.06
N ASP A 144 13.13 -6.44 -4.72
CA ASP A 144 12.07 -7.02 -5.56
C ASP A 144 12.55 -7.41 -6.98
N THR A 145 13.78 -7.92 -7.09
CA THR A 145 14.41 -8.28 -8.37
C THR A 145 14.32 -9.76 -8.72
N GLY A 146 14.07 -10.62 -7.74
CA GLY A 146 14.05 -12.06 -7.93
C GLY A 146 12.94 -12.57 -8.85
N ASP A 147 13.09 -13.82 -9.29
CA ASP A 147 12.28 -14.41 -10.34
C ASP A 147 10.78 -14.49 -9.98
N ILE A 148 9.92 -14.20 -10.97
CA ILE A 148 8.47 -14.34 -10.84
C ILE A 148 8.11 -15.82 -10.98
N ILE A 149 7.29 -16.34 -10.07
CA ILE A 149 6.81 -17.73 -10.07
C ILE A 149 5.39 -17.78 -10.61
N LEU A 150 4.49 -16.99 -10.03
CA LEU A 150 3.11 -16.83 -10.50
C LEU A 150 2.73 -15.35 -10.50
N GLN A 151 1.83 -14.99 -11.40
CA GLN A 151 1.28 -13.65 -11.50
C GLN A 151 -0.21 -13.72 -11.82
N LYS A 152 -1.00 -12.78 -11.28
CA LYS A 152 -2.41 -12.59 -11.65
C LYS A 152 -2.70 -11.11 -11.89
N ASN A 153 -3.19 -10.80 -13.08
CA ASN A 153 -3.56 -9.44 -13.48
C ASN A 153 -4.89 -9.00 -12.84
N ILE A 154 -5.03 -7.69 -12.65
CA ILE A 154 -6.17 -7.03 -12.05
C ILE A 154 -6.48 -5.79 -12.88
N ASP A 155 -7.68 -5.71 -13.42
CA ASP A 155 -8.19 -4.49 -14.08
C ASP A 155 -8.63 -3.48 -13.00
N LEU A 156 -8.21 -2.23 -13.16
CA LEU A 156 -8.47 -1.16 -12.21
C LEU A 156 -9.64 -0.30 -12.67
N SER A 157 -10.67 -0.22 -11.84
CA SER A 157 -11.71 0.79 -11.99
C SER A 157 -11.10 2.18 -11.86
N THR A 158 -11.58 3.14 -12.65
CA THR A 158 -11.16 4.55 -12.57
C THR A 158 -11.48 5.19 -11.22
N LYS A 159 -12.33 4.57 -10.41
CA LYS A 159 -12.73 5.02 -9.07
C LYS A 159 -12.12 4.20 -7.94
N ILE A 160 -11.26 3.22 -8.24
CA ILE A 160 -10.71 2.32 -7.21
C ILE A 160 -9.96 3.13 -6.15
N THR A 161 -10.28 2.84 -4.89
CA THR A 161 -9.60 3.40 -3.73
C THR A 161 -8.40 2.54 -3.33
N LEU A 162 -7.46 3.12 -2.60
CA LEU A 162 -6.31 2.37 -2.07
C LEU A 162 -6.74 1.19 -1.20
N GLN A 163 -7.78 1.36 -0.38
CA GLN A 163 -8.28 0.30 0.50
C GLN A 163 -8.87 -0.86 -0.30
N GLU A 164 -9.69 -0.57 -1.31
CA GLU A 164 -10.27 -1.62 -2.17
C GLU A 164 -9.19 -2.39 -2.92
N LEU A 165 -8.21 -1.69 -3.50
CA LEU A 165 -7.10 -2.35 -4.19
C LEU A 165 -6.24 -3.17 -3.22
N HIS A 166 -5.98 -2.63 -2.03
CA HIS A 166 -5.26 -3.34 -0.96
C HIS A 166 -5.95 -4.67 -0.63
N ASP A 167 -7.25 -4.64 -0.35
CA ASP A 167 -8.00 -5.82 0.06
C ASP A 167 -8.11 -6.87 -1.06
N GLN A 168 -8.33 -6.41 -2.30
CA GLN A 168 -8.31 -7.28 -3.48
C GLN A 168 -6.94 -7.96 -3.64
N CYS A 169 -5.84 -7.18 -3.61
CA CYS A 169 -4.48 -7.72 -3.76
C CYS A 169 -4.10 -8.67 -2.62
N ALA A 170 -4.48 -8.38 -1.38
CA ALA A 170 -4.17 -9.23 -0.22
C ALA A 170 -4.85 -10.61 -0.35
N ASN A 171 -6.14 -10.62 -0.72
CA ASN A 171 -6.90 -11.86 -0.91
C ASN A 171 -6.35 -12.68 -2.08
N ILE A 172 -6.17 -12.04 -3.26
CA ILE A 172 -5.64 -12.74 -4.43
C ILE A 172 -4.22 -13.25 -4.17
N GLY A 173 -3.38 -12.48 -3.47
CA GLY A 173 -2.04 -12.88 -3.09
C GLY A 173 -2.02 -14.12 -2.21
N GLY A 174 -2.92 -14.18 -1.22
CA GLY A 174 -3.07 -15.37 -0.37
C GLY A 174 -3.50 -16.62 -1.14
N GLU A 175 -4.43 -16.49 -2.10
CA GLU A 175 -4.82 -17.60 -2.98
C GLU A 175 -3.68 -18.04 -3.90
N LEU A 176 -2.96 -17.08 -4.48
CA LEU A 176 -1.87 -17.35 -5.40
C LEU A 176 -0.70 -18.03 -4.70
N LEU A 177 -0.43 -17.65 -3.44
CA LEU A 177 0.56 -18.31 -2.59
C LEU A 177 0.25 -19.79 -2.40
N LEU A 178 -1.00 -20.16 -2.05
CA LEU A 178 -1.37 -21.57 -1.90
C LEU A 178 -1.14 -22.36 -3.20
N LYS A 179 -1.53 -21.78 -4.34
CA LYS A 179 -1.29 -22.40 -5.65
C LYS A 179 0.21 -22.58 -5.94
N THR A 180 1.03 -21.60 -5.55
CA THR A 180 2.49 -21.70 -5.68
C THR A 180 3.05 -22.81 -4.82
N LEU A 181 2.68 -22.88 -3.54
CA LEU A 181 3.22 -23.89 -2.61
C LEU A 181 2.83 -25.31 -3.00
N ALA A 182 1.60 -25.52 -3.46
CA ALA A 182 1.13 -26.83 -3.93
C ALA A 182 1.90 -27.36 -5.16
N ASN A 183 2.53 -26.48 -5.94
CA ASN A 183 3.19 -26.81 -7.20
C ASN A 183 4.65 -26.35 -7.23
N ILE A 184 5.27 -26.11 -6.07
CA ILE A 184 6.55 -25.40 -5.99
C ILE A 184 7.70 -26.09 -6.75
N GLU A 185 7.66 -27.42 -6.87
CA GLU A 185 8.68 -28.20 -7.56
C GLU A 185 8.49 -28.22 -9.09
N SER A 186 7.28 -27.98 -9.58
CA SER A 186 6.96 -28.03 -11.01
C SER A 186 6.87 -26.64 -11.66
N LEU A 187 6.60 -25.60 -10.87
CA LEU A 187 6.51 -24.22 -11.36
C LEU A 187 7.88 -23.68 -11.78
N LYS A 188 7.92 -23.11 -12.97
CA LYS A 188 9.11 -22.42 -13.48
C LYS A 188 9.27 -21.06 -12.81
N ARG A 189 10.51 -20.72 -12.51
CA ARG A 189 10.92 -19.37 -12.09
C ARG A 189 11.30 -18.58 -13.33
N ILE A 190 10.64 -17.45 -13.55
CA ILE A 190 10.84 -16.61 -14.72
C ILE A 190 11.62 -15.37 -14.29
N LYS A 191 12.86 -15.24 -14.81
CA LYS A 191 13.67 -14.06 -14.60
C LYS A 191 12.93 -12.81 -15.07
N GLN A 192 12.91 -11.78 -14.23
CA GLN A 192 12.31 -10.50 -14.59
C GLN A 192 13.04 -9.87 -15.78
N SER A 193 12.29 -9.20 -16.65
CA SER A 193 12.85 -8.38 -17.74
C SER A 193 13.68 -7.23 -17.19
N GLU A 194 14.74 -6.85 -17.90
CA GLU A 194 15.50 -5.61 -17.64
C GLU A 194 14.81 -4.39 -18.24
N HIS A 195 13.86 -4.59 -19.17
CA HIS A 195 13.05 -3.53 -19.76
C HIS A 195 11.79 -3.26 -18.94
N GLY A 196 11.45 -1.98 -18.77
CA GLY A 196 10.24 -1.55 -18.07
C GLY A 196 10.35 -1.55 -16.54
N VAL A 197 11.57 -1.65 -16.00
CA VAL A 197 11.82 -1.53 -14.55
C VAL A 197 11.39 -0.14 -14.07
N SER A 198 10.60 -0.08 -13.01
CA SER A 198 10.26 1.15 -12.31
C SER A 198 10.20 0.92 -10.80
N TYR A 199 10.37 1.98 -10.02
CA TYR A 199 10.41 1.90 -8.56
C TYR A 199 9.22 2.63 -7.94
N ALA A 200 8.56 1.95 -7.00
CA ALA A 200 7.51 2.49 -6.18
C ALA A 200 8.09 3.03 -4.87
N GLU A 201 8.71 4.20 -4.94
CA GLU A 201 9.29 4.85 -3.78
C GLU A 201 8.26 5.13 -2.70
N LYS A 202 8.70 5.01 -1.44
CA LYS A 202 7.88 5.35 -0.27
C LYS A 202 7.43 6.80 -0.36
N LEU A 203 6.11 7.02 -0.20
CA LEU A 203 5.54 8.36 -0.20
C LEU A 203 6.17 9.24 0.90
N GLN A 204 6.25 10.54 0.64
CA GLN A 204 6.63 11.59 1.59
C GLN A 204 5.46 12.53 1.87
N LYS A 205 5.50 13.25 2.99
CA LYS A 205 4.42 14.16 3.39
C LYS A 205 4.24 15.31 2.39
N GLU A 206 5.33 15.78 1.83
CA GLU A 206 5.42 16.92 0.92
C GLU A 206 4.75 16.61 -0.42
N GLU A 207 4.75 15.35 -0.86
CA GLU A 207 4.05 14.89 -2.08
C GLU A 207 2.54 15.05 -1.99
N GLY A 208 1.99 15.17 -0.78
CA GLY A 208 0.58 15.43 -0.55
C GLY A 208 0.18 16.88 -0.82
N LYS A 209 1.11 17.83 -0.94
CA LYS A 209 0.75 19.21 -1.28
C LYS A 209 0.21 19.23 -2.71
N VAL A 210 -1.02 19.69 -2.87
CA VAL A 210 -1.66 19.71 -4.18
C VAL A 210 -0.99 20.74 -5.08
N ASP A 211 -0.77 20.34 -6.32
CA ASP A 211 -0.33 21.22 -7.40
C ASP A 211 -1.51 21.36 -8.36
N TRP A 212 -2.19 22.50 -8.27
CA TRP A 212 -3.38 22.76 -9.07
C TRP A 212 -3.10 22.84 -10.58
N HIS A 213 -1.84 23.01 -11.00
CA HIS A 213 -1.46 22.98 -12.42
C HIS A 213 -1.48 21.58 -13.03
N LYS A 214 -1.65 20.52 -12.21
CA LYS A 214 -1.92 19.17 -12.72
C LYS A 214 -3.34 19.05 -13.24
N SER A 215 -3.62 18.03 -14.04
CA SER A 215 -5.00 17.75 -14.45
C SER A 215 -5.86 17.31 -13.26
N SER A 216 -7.16 17.60 -13.32
CA SER A 216 -8.12 17.15 -12.31
C SER A 216 -8.08 15.64 -12.10
N TYR A 217 -7.88 14.86 -13.16
CA TYR A 217 -7.72 13.40 -13.08
C TYR A 217 -6.49 12.98 -12.26
N VAL A 218 -5.34 13.62 -12.48
CA VAL A 218 -4.12 13.31 -11.72
C VAL A 218 -4.31 13.65 -10.24
N ILE A 219 -4.94 14.78 -9.94
CA ILE A 219 -5.21 15.16 -8.54
C ILE A 219 -6.20 14.18 -7.89
N ASP A 220 -7.24 13.73 -8.60
CA ASP A 220 -8.15 12.68 -8.14
C ASP A 220 -7.42 11.35 -7.83
N CYS A 221 -6.54 10.91 -8.74
CA CYS A 221 -5.65 9.76 -8.50
C CYS A 221 -4.80 9.93 -7.25
N MET A 222 -4.22 11.12 -7.04
CA MET A 222 -3.46 11.42 -5.82
C MET A 222 -4.36 11.33 -4.58
N VAL A 223 -5.58 11.88 -4.61
CA VAL A 223 -6.53 11.82 -3.49
C VAL A 223 -6.84 10.38 -3.13
N ARG A 224 -7.11 9.51 -4.11
CA ARG A 224 -7.41 8.09 -3.88
C ARG A 224 -6.18 7.29 -3.42
N GLY A 225 -5.01 7.52 -4.03
CA GLY A 225 -3.79 6.76 -3.78
C GLY A 225 -3.00 7.19 -2.54
N MET A 226 -3.21 8.40 -2.03
CA MET A 226 -2.55 8.95 -0.83
C MET A 226 -3.47 9.00 0.40
N ASN A 227 -4.70 8.48 0.33
CA ASN A 227 -5.62 8.41 1.47
C ASN A 227 -5.43 7.07 2.21
N PRO A 228 -5.19 7.03 3.54
CA PRO A 228 -5.21 8.16 4.49
C PRO A 228 -3.88 8.88 4.68
N TRP A 229 -2.78 8.34 4.16
CA TRP A 229 -1.45 8.91 4.34
C TRP A 229 -0.66 9.00 3.02
N PRO A 230 0.03 10.13 2.75
CA PRO A 230 0.08 11.37 3.55
C PRO A 230 -1.21 12.19 3.54
N GLY A 231 -2.12 11.87 2.61
CA GLY A 231 -3.29 12.66 2.24
C GLY A 231 -2.91 13.81 1.32
N VAL A 232 -3.82 14.17 0.41
CA VAL A 232 -3.67 15.36 -0.44
C VAL A 232 -4.19 16.58 0.31
N TYR A 233 -3.51 17.72 0.23
CA TYR A 233 -3.88 18.93 0.96
C TYR A 233 -3.50 20.21 0.23
N PHE A 234 -4.19 21.29 0.57
CA PHE A 234 -3.90 22.66 0.17
C PHE A 234 -3.91 23.58 1.39
N GLN A 235 -3.48 24.83 1.21
CA GLN A 235 -3.52 25.85 2.25
C GLN A 235 -4.60 26.90 1.95
N HIS A 236 -5.33 27.29 2.99
CA HIS A 236 -6.24 28.43 2.98
C HIS A 236 -6.18 29.12 4.34
N ASP A 237 -6.01 30.44 4.37
CA ASP A 237 -5.81 31.24 5.58
C ASP A 237 -4.75 30.66 6.54
N ASN A 238 -3.60 30.26 5.99
CA ASN A 238 -2.48 29.62 6.72
C ASN A 238 -2.83 28.31 7.44
N LYS A 239 -3.97 27.68 7.11
CA LYS A 239 -4.38 26.38 7.67
C LYS A 239 -4.30 25.30 6.61
N ILE A 240 -3.88 24.11 7.04
CA ILE A 240 -3.85 22.93 6.17
C ILE A 240 -5.26 22.33 6.06
N ILE A 241 -5.70 22.08 4.84
CA ILE A 241 -6.96 21.42 4.56
C ILE A 241 -6.69 20.18 3.73
N LYS A 242 -6.98 19.01 4.30
CA LYS A 242 -6.85 17.74 3.58
C LYS A 242 -8.08 17.49 2.72
N ILE A 243 -7.87 17.14 1.45
CA ILE A 243 -8.89 16.61 0.56
C ILE A 243 -9.05 15.14 0.90
N ILE A 244 -10.27 14.73 1.26
CA ILE A 244 -10.58 13.35 1.65
C ILE A 244 -11.21 12.58 0.49
N GLU A 245 -12.04 13.27 -0.29
CA GLU A 245 -12.75 12.70 -1.42
C GLU A 245 -13.00 13.79 -2.46
N ALA A 246 -12.73 13.46 -3.72
CA ALA A 246 -12.92 14.36 -4.84
C ALA A 246 -13.48 13.59 -6.05
N GLU A 247 -13.88 14.31 -7.08
CA GLU A 247 -14.25 13.75 -8.37
C GLU A 247 -13.72 14.66 -9.48
N SER A 248 -13.03 14.08 -10.46
CA SER A 248 -12.52 14.79 -11.63
C SER A 248 -13.54 14.84 -12.75
N PHE A 249 -13.64 15.98 -13.43
CA PHE A 249 -14.43 16.18 -14.63
C PHE A 249 -13.55 16.69 -15.77
N ASP A 250 -13.61 16.01 -16.91
CA ASP A 250 -12.98 16.49 -18.14
C ASP A 250 -13.87 17.58 -18.78
N LYS A 251 -13.71 18.80 -18.28
CA LYS A 251 -14.46 19.99 -18.71
C LYS A 251 -13.50 21.15 -18.90
N GLU A 252 -13.63 21.84 -20.03
CA GLU A 252 -12.84 23.04 -20.30
C GLU A 252 -13.22 24.19 -19.36
N HIS A 253 -12.22 25.01 -19.01
CA HIS A 253 -12.41 26.27 -18.29
C HIS A 253 -11.34 27.27 -18.72
N LYS A 254 -11.57 28.55 -18.41
CA LYS A 254 -10.61 29.65 -18.66
C LYS A 254 -10.02 30.24 -17.38
N SER A 255 -10.42 29.70 -16.22
CA SER A 255 -9.96 30.18 -14.91
C SER A 255 -8.53 29.72 -14.63
N VAL A 256 -7.81 30.51 -13.84
CA VAL A 256 -6.47 30.17 -13.35
C VAL A 256 -6.55 28.90 -12.48
N PRO A 257 -5.62 27.93 -12.63
CA PRO A 257 -5.59 26.75 -11.76
C PRO A 257 -5.59 27.12 -10.27
N GLY A 258 -6.38 26.40 -9.47
CA GLY A 258 -6.62 26.67 -8.05
C GLY A 258 -7.83 27.57 -7.78
N THR A 259 -8.46 28.13 -8.81
CA THR A 259 -9.65 28.98 -8.67
C THR A 259 -10.88 28.17 -8.27
N ILE A 260 -11.59 28.60 -7.22
CA ILE A 260 -12.92 28.05 -6.86
C ILE A 260 -13.97 28.63 -7.82
N LEU A 261 -14.63 27.75 -8.56
CA LEU A 261 -15.54 28.08 -9.66
C LEU A 261 -16.99 28.30 -9.21
N ASN A 262 -17.44 27.64 -8.15
CA ASN A 262 -18.83 27.75 -7.67
C ASN A 262 -19.00 27.28 -6.21
N ILE A 263 -20.25 27.34 -5.73
CA ILE A 263 -20.65 26.96 -4.37
C ILE A 263 -20.55 25.45 -4.09
N ASP A 264 -20.41 24.62 -5.11
CA ASP A 264 -20.26 23.16 -4.99
C ASP A 264 -18.82 22.72 -4.75
N PHE A 265 -17.91 23.68 -4.56
CA PHE A 265 -16.46 23.47 -4.39
C PHE A 265 -15.80 22.79 -5.59
N GLU A 266 -16.18 23.22 -6.79
CA GLU A 266 -15.45 22.93 -8.01
C GLU A 266 -14.23 23.84 -8.13
N VAL A 267 -13.06 23.25 -8.38
CA VAL A 267 -11.78 23.95 -8.49
C VAL A 267 -11.22 23.75 -9.90
N ALA A 268 -10.82 24.83 -10.53
CA ALA A 268 -10.13 24.80 -11.83
C ALA A 268 -8.74 24.16 -11.67
N CYS A 269 -8.37 23.23 -12.54
CA CYS A 269 -7.07 22.58 -12.52
C CYS A 269 -6.23 23.02 -13.73
N GLY A 270 -5.06 22.44 -13.98
CA GLY A 270 -4.31 22.69 -15.21
C GLY A 270 -5.11 22.26 -16.45
N SER A 271 -5.87 21.18 -16.30
CA SER A 271 -6.93 20.77 -17.21
C SER A 271 -8.06 20.06 -16.46
N GLY A 272 -9.29 20.29 -16.89
CA GLY A 272 -10.48 19.77 -16.24
C GLY A 272 -10.80 20.47 -14.91
N ILE A 273 -11.85 19.99 -14.26
CA ILE A 273 -12.38 20.56 -13.02
C ILE A 273 -12.37 19.48 -11.94
N LEU A 274 -11.87 19.79 -10.75
CA LEU A 274 -11.94 18.90 -9.60
C LEU A 274 -13.05 19.35 -8.64
N LYS A 275 -14.04 18.50 -8.39
CA LYS A 275 -15.05 18.74 -7.34
C LYS A 275 -14.59 18.12 -6.04
N ILE A 276 -14.34 18.95 -5.03
CA ILE A 276 -14.02 18.47 -3.68
C ILE A 276 -15.33 18.11 -2.98
N LYS A 277 -15.52 16.84 -2.61
CA LYS A 277 -16.75 16.37 -1.93
C LYS A 277 -16.62 16.47 -0.42
N TYR A 278 -15.51 15.95 0.10
CA TYR A 278 -15.21 15.95 1.53
C TYR A 278 -13.80 16.42 1.79
N LEU A 279 -13.65 17.19 2.87
CA LEU A 279 -12.38 17.71 3.32
C LEU A 279 -12.25 17.62 4.85
N LYS A 280 -11.03 17.77 5.34
CA LYS A 280 -10.71 17.81 6.76
C LYS A 280 -9.81 19.01 7.04
N PRO A 281 -10.37 20.12 7.56
CA PRO A 281 -9.57 21.24 8.02
C PRO A 281 -8.74 20.86 9.23
N GLU A 282 -7.60 21.52 9.40
CA GLU A 282 -6.75 21.37 10.57
C GLU A 282 -7.53 21.51 11.88
N GLY A 283 -7.33 20.55 12.80
CA GLY A 283 -8.02 20.49 14.09
C GLY A 283 -9.51 20.11 14.04
N LYS A 284 -10.10 19.89 12.86
CA LYS A 284 -11.52 19.54 12.69
C LYS A 284 -11.74 18.11 12.20
N GLN A 285 -13.00 17.66 12.25
CA GLN A 285 -13.43 16.38 11.66
C GLN A 285 -13.65 16.49 10.15
N LYS A 286 -13.74 15.33 9.48
CA LYS A 286 -14.18 15.24 8.08
C LYS A 286 -15.55 15.94 7.96
N MET A 287 -15.73 16.78 6.94
CA MET A 287 -16.98 17.48 6.67
C MET A 287 -17.20 17.64 5.16
N LEU A 288 -18.44 17.97 4.79
CA LEU A 288 -18.78 18.33 3.41
C LEU A 288 -18.03 19.60 3.02
N ALA A 289 -17.52 19.61 1.79
CA ALA A 289 -16.78 20.75 1.28
C ALA A 289 -17.67 22.01 1.17
N THR A 290 -18.94 21.84 0.82
CA THR A 290 -19.92 22.92 0.75
C THR A 290 -20.21 23.56 2.11
N ASP A 291 -20.24 22.78 3.19
CA ASP A 291 -20.40 23.31 4.55
C ASP A 291 -19.16 24.10 4.99
N TYR A 292 -17.97 23.63 4.61
CA TYR A 292 -16.75 24.40 4.81
C TYR A 292 -16.83 25.74 4.07
N LEU A 293 -17.18 25.74 2.78
CA LEU A 293 -17.31 26.98 2.00
C LEU A 293 -18.29 27.96 2.65
N ARG A 294 -19.46 27.51 3.09
CA ARG A 294 -20.43 28.37 3.80
C ARG A 294 -19.85 29.00 5.07
N GLY A 295 -19.04 28.24 5.81
CA GLY A 295 -18.43 28.69 7.06
C GLY A 295 -17.25 29.65 6.90
N VAL A 296 -16.54 29.60 5.77
CA VAL A 296 -15.41 30.51 5.46
C VAL A 296 -15.83 31.65 4.52
N ALA A 297 -16.96 31.51 3.83
CA ALA A 297 -17.54 32.55 3.01
C ALA A 297 -18.12 33.67 3.86
N LYS A 298 -17.29 34.69 4.14
CA LYS A 298 -17.83 36.05 4.26
C LYS A 298 -17.92 36.79 2.93
N ASN A 299 -17.30 36.30 1.84
CA ASN A 299 -17.48 36.75 0.44
C ASN A 299 -16.73 35.82 -0.55
N ILE A 300 -17.18 34.57 -0.74
CA ILE A 300 -16.70 33.78 -1.90
C ILE A 300 -17.60 34.15 -3.09
N GLU A 301 -17.26 35.24 -3.77
CA GLU A 301 -17.70 35.38 -5.15
C GLU A 301 -16.92 34.35 -5.98
N ALA A 302 -17.63 33.52 -6.75
CA ALA A 302 -17.03 32.62 -7.72
C ALA A 302 -15.96 33.37 -8.53
N ASN A 303 -14.79 32.74 -8.74
CA ASN A 303 -13.62 33.31 -9.44
C ASN A 303 -12.74 34.32 -8.66
N LYS A 304 -12.93 34.52 -7.34
CA LYS A 304 -12.03 35.40 -6.54
C LYS A 304 -11.04 34.67 -5.62
N VAL A 305 -11.29 33.40 -5.28
CA VAL A 305 -10.41 32.64 -4.37
C VAL A 305 -9.54 31.69 -5.18
N ILE A 306 -8.22 31.90 -5.10
CA ILE A 306 -7.20 31.00 -5.66
C ILE A 306 -6.54 30.26 -4.50
N LEU A 307 -6.63 28.94 -4.52
CA LEU A 307 -6.01 28.06 -3.53
C LEU A 307 -4.52 27.87 -3.83
N SER A 308 -3.72 27.81 -2.77
CA SER A 308 -2.25 27.61 -2.82
C SER A 308 -1.79 26.27 -2.25
#